data_AF-A0A7C4E5G7-F1
#
_entry.id   AF-A0A7C4E5G7-F1
#
_cell.length_a   1.000
_cell.length_b   1.000
_cell.length_c   1.000
_cell.angle_alpha   90.00
_cell.angle_beta   90.00
_cell.angle_gamma   90.00
#
_symmetry.space_group_name_H-M   'P 1'
#
loop_
_entity.id
_entity.type
_entity.pdbx_description
1 polymer ?
#
loop_
_entity_poly.entity_id
_entity_poly.type
_entity_poly.pdbx_seq_one_letter_code
_entity_poly.pdbx_strand_id
1 'polypeptide(L)'
;MVADLLLWGALGQLVRSAVGLRKAALRGDKLNFPKWFSSVILGAIVGAGVGVVLQPYVPVNTWIVSFFAGYAGTDYLEGLTEKRVI
;
A
#
# COMPACT_ATOMS: atom_id res chain seq x y z
N MET A 1 5.71 17.72 0.98
CA MET A 1 6.80 16.72 0.95
C MET A 1 6.39 15.40 1.57
N VAL A 2 6.21 15.28 2.90
CA VAL A 2 5.74 14.02 3.51
C VAL A 2 4.31 13.67 3.11
N ALA A 3 3.43 14.67 2.98
CA ALA A 3 2.06 14.49 2.48
C ALA A 3 2.01 13.90 1.06
N ASP A 4 2.94 14.31 0.19
CA ASP A 4 3.02 13.77 -1.18
C ASP A 4 3.42 12.30 -1.17
N LEU A 5 4.36 11.92 -0.30
CA LEU A 5 4.79 10.52 -0.12
C LEU A 5 3.68 9.66 0.49
N LEU A 6 2.89 10.20 1.44
CA LEU A 6 1.70 9.52 1.95
C LEU A 6 0.68 9.26 0.85
N LEU A 7 0.44 10.23 -0.04
CA LEU A 7 -0.47 10.07 -1.16
C LEU A 7 0.04 9.03 -2.17
N TRP A 8 1.34 9.05 -2.51
CA TRP A 8 1.93 8.05 -3.40
C TRP A 8 1.91 6.64 -2.80
N GLY A 9 2.21 6.50 -1.51
CA GLY A 9 2.08 5.23 -0.77
C GLY A 9 0.64 4.71 -0.74
N ALA A 10 -0.32 5.59 -0.44
CA ALA A 10 -1.74 5.26 -0.46
C ALA A 10 -2.21 4.84 -1.86
N LEU A 11 -1.76 5.55 -2.91
CA LEU A 11 -2.08 5.22 -4.30
C LEU A 11 -1.52 3.85 -4.70
N GLY A 12 -0.28 3.53 -4.31
CA GLY A 12 0.30 2.20 -4.51
C GLY A 12 -0.57 1.11 -3.88
N GLN A 13 -1.00 1.34 -2.64
CA GLN A 13 -1.87 0.40 -1.96
C GLN A 13 -3.28 0.31 -2.53
N LEU A 14 -3.84 1.42 -3.02
CA LEU A 14 -5.13 1.43 -3.69
C LEU A 14 -5.11 0.60 -4.98
N VAL A 15 -4.06 0.73 -5.80
CA VAL A 15 -3.88 -0.06 -7.03
C VAL A 15 -3.82 -1.56 -6.71
N ARG A 16 -3.03 -1.94 -5.71
CA ARG A 16 -3.00 -3.33 -5.20
C ARG A 16 -4.38 -3.79 -4.75
N SER A 17 -5.04 -2.98 -3.94
CA SER A 17 -6.33 -3.32 -3.36
C SER A 17 -7.41 -3.48 -4.43
N ALA A 18 -7.37 -2.69 -5.52
CA ALA A 18 -8.27 -2.84 -6.65
C ALA A 18 -8.09 -4.19 -7.37
N VAL A 19 -6.85 -4.65 -7.54
CA VAL A 19 -6.56 -5.99 -8.07
C VAL A 19 -7.08 -7.08 -7.12
N GLY A 20 -6.92 -6.87 -5.81
CA GLY A 20 -7.43 -7.75 -4.77
C GLY A 20 -8.95 -7.86 -4.75
N LEU A 21 -9.63 -6.71 -4.77
CA LEU A 21 -11.08 -6.58 -4.86
C LEU A 21 -11.65 -7.25 -6.10
N ARG A 22 -10.99 -7.10 -7.25
CA ARG A 22 -11.40 -7.78 -8.49
C ARG A 22 -11.31 -9.30 -8.34
N LYS A 23 -10.25 -9.82 -7.71
CA LYS A 23 -10.11 -11.27 -7.43
C LYS A 23 -11.16 -11.76 -6.44
N ALA A 24 -11.46 -10.98 -5.40
CA ALA A 24 -12.50 -11.27 -4.41
C ALA A 24 -13.89 -11.35 -5.06
N ALA A 25 -14.21 -10.37 -5.90
CA ALA A 25 -15.48 -10.30 -6.64
C ALA A 25 -15.65 -11.49 -7.57
N LEU A 26 -14.57 -11.95 -8.23
CA LEU A 26 -14.59 -13.17 -9.07
C LEU A 26 -14.79 -14.46 -8.27
N ARG A 27 -14.42 -14.48 -6.98
CA ARG A 27 -14.58 -15.63 -6.08
C ARG A 27 -15.90 -15.61 -5.29
N GLY A 28 -16.63 -14.50 -5.31
CA GLY A 28 -17.83 -14.31 -4.51
C GLY A 28 -17.53 -14.03 -3.03
N ASP A 29 -16.30 -13.66 -2.70
CA ASP A 29 -15.89 -13.37 -1.32
C ASP A 29 -16.46 -12.04 -0.83
N LYS A 30 -16.85 -11.98 0.45
CA LYS A 30 -17.39 -10.76 1.06
C LYS A 30 -16.26 -9.81 1.41
N LEU A 31 -16.33 -8.58 0.91
CA LEU A 31 -15.38 -7.53 1.26
C LEU A 31 -15.53 -7.12 2.74
N ASN A 32 -14.45 -7.25 3.51
CA ASN A 32 -14.36 -6.66 4.84
C ASN A 32 -13.84 -5.22 4.74
N PHE A 33 -14.78 -4.27 4.63
CA PHE A 33 -14.48 -2.83 4.52
C PHE A 33 -13.50 -2.30 5.59
N PRO A 34 -13.67 -2.60 6.89
CA PRO A 34 -12.74 -2.18 7.93
C PRO A 34 -11.30 -2.66 7.71
N LYS A 35 -11.14 -3.94 7.33
CA LYS A 35 -9.82 -4.51 7.01
C LYS A 35 -9.21 -3.85 5.77
N TRP A 36 -9.99 -3.70 4.70
CA TRP A 36 -9.54 -3.02 3.49
C TRP A 36 -9.08 -1.59 3.76
N PHE A 37 -9.82 -0.83 4.56
CA PHE A 37 -9.45 0.53 4.91
C PHE A 37 -8.17 0.59 5.76
N SER A 38 -8.03 -0.32 6.75
CA SER A 38 -6.80 -0.44 7.54
C SER A 38 -5.57 -0.77 6.70
N SER A 39 -5.76 -1.58 5.66
CA SER A 39 -4.74 -1.95 4.67
C SER A 39 -4.29 -0.75 3.84
N VAL A 40 -5.24 0.09 3.39
CA VAL A 40 -4.93 1.35 2.68
C VAL A 40 -4.12 2.31 3.56
N ILE A 41 -4.49 2.45 4.84
CA ILE A 41 -3.74 3.27 5.80
C ILE A 41 -2.33 2.71 6.01
N LEU A 42 -2.21 1.38 6.18
CA LEU A 42 -0.91 0.73 6.34
C LEU A 42 0.00 1.01 5.15
N GLY A 43 -0.51 0.92 3.92
CA GLY A 43 0.29 1.21 2.73
C GLY A 43 0.65 2.69 2.55
N ALA A 44 -0.20 3.61 3.00
CA ALA A 44 0.17 5.02 3.09
C ALA A 44 1.35 5.23 4.05
N ILE A 45 1.28 4.63 5.24
CA ILE A 45 2.32 4.74 6.27
C ILE A 45 3.64 4.09 5.79
N VAL A 46 3.57 2.89 5.22
CA VAL A 46 4.74 2.16 4.72
C VAL A 46 5.38 2.93 3.55
N GLY A 47 4.57 3.39 2.60
CA GLY A 47 5.05 4.17 1.47
C GLY A 47 5.71 5.48 1.92
N ALA A 48 5.10 6.22 2.84
CA ALA A 48 5.67 7.45 3.37
C ALA A 48 6.94 7.19 4.20
N GLY A 49 6.94 6.17 5.05
CA GLY A 49 8.11 5.81 5.86
C GLY A 49 9.32 5.46 5.00
N VAL A 50 9.13 4.60 4.00
CA VAL A 50 10.20 4.23 3.07
C VAL A 50 10.62 5.42 2.21
N GLY A 51 9.66 6.23 1.74
CA GLY A 51 9.93 7.45 0.99
C GLY A 51 10.80 8.44 1.76
N VAL A 52 10.48 8.72 3.02
CA VAL A 52 11.25 9.65 3.88
C VAL A 52 12.66 9.12 4.15
N VAL A 53 12.80 7.83 4.45
CA VAL A 53 14.10 7.20 4.72
C VAL A 53 15.00 7.19 3.49
N LEU A 54 14.44 6.96 2.31
CA LEU A 54 15.21 6.87 1.05
C LEU A 54 15.34 8.20 0.31
N GLN A 55 14.63 9.24 0.74
CA GLN A 55 14.71 10.58 0.15
C GLN A 55 16.15 11.14 0.04
N PRO A 56 17.05 10.98 1.02
CA PRO A 56 18.43 11.46 0.92
C PRO A 56 19.25 10.73 -0.15
N TYR A 57 18.87 9.48 -0.46
CA TYR A 57 19.59 8.61 -1.39
C TYR A 57 19.02 8.65 -2.81
N VAL A 58 17.72 8.94 -2.96
CA VAL A 58 17.02 8.90 -4.24
C VAL A 58 16.10 10.12 -4.44
N PRO A 59 16.61 11.36 -4.35
CA PRO A 59 15.79 12.57 -4.22
C PRO A 59 14.79 12.77 -5.36
N VAL A 60 15.16 12.45 -6.61
CA VAL A 60 14.34 12.66 -7.81
C VAL A 60 13.22 11.62 -7.94
N ASN A 61 13.46 10.38 -7.49
CA ASN A 61 12.52 9.25 -7.67
C ASN A 61 11.86 8.81 -6.36
N THR A 62 11.95 9.63 -5.30
CA THR A 62 11.36 9.33 -3.98
C THR A 62 9.87 8.97 -4.07
N TRP A 63 9.13 9.61 -4.97
CA TRP A 63 7.71 9.33 -5.20
C TRP A 63 7.45 7.91 -5.75
N ILE A 64 8.31 7.43 -6.67
CA ILE A 64 8.26 6.07 -7.22
C ILE A 64 8.53 5.05 -6.13
N VAL A 65 9.57 5.30 -5.33
CA VAL A 65 9.95 4.45 -4.20
C VAL A 65 8.80 4.36 -3.20
N SER A 66 8.17 5.50 -2.89
CA SER A 66 7.04 5.58 -1.97
C SER A 66 5.81 4.82 -2.50
N PHE A 67 5.53 4.92 -3.80
CA PHE A 67 4.46 4.16 -4.46
C PHE A 67 4.71 2.64 -4.41
N PHE A 68 5.90 2.19 -4.82
CA PHE A 68 6.20 0.74 -4.81
C PHE A 68 6.30 0.17 -3.40
N ALA A 69 6.81 0.94 -2.44
CA ALA A 69 6.80 0.55 -1.03
C ALA A 69 5.37 0.42 -0.49
N GLY A 70 4.48 1.35 -0.83
CA GLY A 70 3.06 1.24 -0.51
C GLY A 70 2.39 0.05 -1.18
N TYR A 71 2.73 -0.28 -2.42
CA TYR A 71 2.18 -1.43 -3.16
C TYR A 71 2.70 -2.79 -2.66
N ALA A 72 4.02 -3.01 -2.70
CA ALA A 72 4.63 -4.30 -2.43
C ALA A 72 4.96 -4.49 -0.94
N GLY A 73 5.34 -3.42 -0.24
CA GLY A 73 5.69 -3.51 1.18
C GLY A 73 4.48 -3.89 2.03
N THR A 74 3.31 -3.33 1.73
CA THR A 74 2.08 -3.68 2.44
C THR A 74 1.63 -5.11 2.15
N ASP A 75 1.83 -5.61 0.92
CA ASP A 75 1.62 -7.01 0.59
C ASP A 75 2.41 -7.94 1.49
N TYR A 76 3.70 -7.67 1.56
CA TYR A 76 4.64 -8.48 2.29
C TYR A 76 4.27 -8.50 3.78
N LEU A 77 3.94 -7.33 4.35
CA LEU A 77 3.50 -7.24 5.74
C LEU A 77 2.20 -7.99 6.00
N GLU A 78 1.19 -7.84 5.14
CA GLU A 78 -0.08 -8.58 5.23
C GLU A 78 0.11 -10.10 5.10
N GLY A 79 1.00 -10.52 4.19
CA GLY A 79 1.38 -11.92 3.99
C GLY A 79 2.05 -12.54 5.21
N LEU A 80 2.91 -11.77 5.90
CA LEU A 80 3.53 -12.19 7.17
C LEU A 80 2.55 -12.26 8.34
N THR A 81 1.48 -11.44 8.34
CA THR A 81 0.51 -11.43 9.44
C THR A 81 -0.65 -12.42 9.28
N GLU A 82 -0.62 -13.28 8.25
CA GLU A 82 -1.74 -14.15 7.83
C GLU A 82 -3.07 -13.41 7.58
N LYS A 83 -3.07 -12.07 7.58
CA LYS A 83 -4.22 -11.24 7.28
C LYS A 83 -4.30 -11.08 5.77
N ARG A 84 -4.67 -12.15 5.05
CA ARG A 84 -5.17 -11.97 3.69
C ARG A 84 -6.40 -11.07 3.75
N VAL A 85 -6.32 -9.93 3.07
CA VAL A 85 -7.40 -8.93 2.95
C VAL A 85 -8.53 -9.42 2.04
N ILE A 86 -8.40 -10.65 1.53
CA ILE A 86 -9.36 -11.34 0.67
C ILE A 86 -9.42 -12.79 1.11
#